data_AF-A0A7S8EHL5-F1
#
_entry.id   AF-A0A7S8EHL5-F1
#
_cell.length_a   1.000
_cell.length_b   1.000
_cell.length_c   1.000
_cell.angle_alpha   90.00
_cell.angle_beta   90.00
_cell.angle_gamma   90.00
#
_symmetry.space_group_name_H-M   'P 1'
#
loop_
_entity.id
_entity.type
_entity.pdbx_description
1 polymer ?
#
loop_
_entity_poly.entity_id
_entity_poly.type
_entity_poly.pdbx_seq_one_letter_code
_entity_poly.pdbx_strand_id
1 'polypeptide(L)'
;MRGTHTMSYVTDNSITYNGARYWFKWKCGFAGGTDYEIREPSGETYTASLQTIISEYWREGWSQDALAEIESRLGLLVRSVCDNAGQVRPETIDAFNAWLDREHAAMMAYMINQPERYGDADELRAEFPAPENVAAGHWASGGWTPVNAMARAILPAEMSKANG
;
A
#
# COMPACT_ATOMS: atom_id res chain seq x y z
N MET A 1 32.58 7.99 -26.72
CA MET A 1 31.11 8.07 -26.82
C MET A 1 30.54 7.38 -25.60
N ARG A 2 30.02 8.12 -24.62
CA ARG A 2 29.32 7.54 -23.46
C ARG A 2 27.87 7.35 -23.86
N GLY A 3 27.47 6.11 -24.07
CA GLY A 3 26.08 5.77 -24.35
C GLY A 3 25.24 6.06 -23.12
N THR A 4 24.36 7.05 -23.21
CA THR A 4 23.28 7.31 -22.27
C THR A 4 22.46 6.03 -22.17
N HIS A 5 22.67 5.24 -21.11
CA HIS A 5 21.72 4.21 -20.72
C HIS A 5 20.52 4.94 -20.14
N THR A 6 19.60 5.33 -21.01
CA THR A 6 18.25 5.67 -20.57
C THR A 6 17.64 4.36 -20.07
N MET A 7 17.75 4.08 -18.76
CA MET A 7 16.87 3.11 -18.12
C MET A 7 15.45 3.60 -18.37
N SER A 8 14.77 2.96 -19.33
CA SER A 8 13.36 3.19 -19.58
C SER A 8 12.59 2.51 -18.45
N TYR A 9 12.39 3.24 -17.36
CA TYR A 9 11.47 2.88 -16.27
C TYR A 9 10.01 3.03 -16.68
N VAL A 10 9.67 2.56 -17.88
CA VAL A 10 8.27 2.43 -18.27
C VAL A 10 7.90 0.96 -18.09
N THR A 11 8.06 0.44 -16.87
CA THR A 11 7.07 -0.52 -16.38
C THR A 11 5.76 0.25 -16.43
N ASP A 12 4.81 -0.21 -17.25
CA ASP A 12 3.57 0.51 -17.55
C ASP A 12 2.58 0.50 -16.37
N ASN A 13 3.11 0.39 -15.14
CA ASN A 13 2.36 0.30 -13.90
C ASN A 13 1.33 -0.83 -13.92
N SER A 14 1.55 -1.86 -14.75
CA SER A 14 0.62 -2.99 -14.89
C SER A 14 1.21 -4.29 -14.39
N ILE A 15 0.36 -5.24 -13.99
CA ILE A 15 0.73 -6.62 -13.70
C ILE A 15 -0.28 -7.57 -14.36
N THR A 16 0.20 -8.71 -14.86
CA THR A 16 -0.68 -9.81 -15.27
C THR A 16 -0.76 -10.80 -14.12
N TYR A 17 -1.95 -10.99 -13.58
CA TYR A 17 -2.23 -11.89 -12.47
C TYR A 17 -3.38 -12.82 -12.86
N ASN A 18 -3.16 -14.13 -12.77
CA ASN A 18 -4.13 -15.16 -13.20
C ASN A 18 -4.73 -14.94 -14.61
N GLY A 19 -3.90 -14.48 -15.55
CA GLY A 19 -4.32 -14.25 -16.94
C GLY A 19 -5.09 -12.95 -17.18
N ALA A 20 -5.33 -12.14 -16.15
CA ALA A 20 -5.97 -10.83 -16.24
C ALA A 20 -4.96 -9.71 -15.99
N ARG A 21 -5.15 -8.55 -16.63
CA ARG A 21 -4.23 -7.40 -16.52
C ARG A 21 -4.84 -6.31 -15.63
N TYR A 22 -4.05 -5.87 -14.67
CA TYR A 22 -4.38 -4.80 -13.73
C TYR A 22 -3.38 -3.67 -13.89
N TRP A 23 -3.79 -2.44 -13.58
CA TRP A 23 -2.89 -1.29 -13.50
C TRP A 23 -3.02 -0.61 -12.14
N PHE A 24 -1.88 -0.25 -11.57
CA PHE A 24 -1.75 0.36 -10.25
C PHE A 24 -0.79 1.52 -10.32
N LYS A 25 -1.26 2.72 -9.97
CA LYS A 25 -0.43 3.92 -10.04
C LYS A 25 -0.52 4.67 -8.73
N TRP A 26 0.64 4.90 -8.10
CA TRP A 26 0.73 5.82 -6.97
C TRP A 26 0.27 7.22 -7.39
N LYS A 27 -0.62 7.83 -6.61
CA LYS A 27 -1.09 9.20 -6.84
C LYS A 27 -0.49 10.19 -5.87
N CYS A 28 -0.63 9.93 -4.58
CA CYS A 28 -0.12 10.78 -3.52
C CYS A 28 -0.06 10.00 -2.21
N GLY A 29 0.71 10.54 -1.25
CA GLY A 29 0.67 10.12 0.15
C GLY A 29 0.25 11.30 1.01
N PHE A 30 -0.66 11.07 1.96
CA PHE A 30 -1.13 12.10 2.89
C PHE A 30 -1.51 11.47 4.24
N ALA A 31 -1.09 12.09 5.33
CA ALA A 31 -1.46 11.71 6.71
C ALA A 31 -1.28 10.21 7.05
N GLY A 32 -0.22 9.56 6.57
CA GLY A 32 0.02 8.14 6.82
C GLY A 32 -0.81 7.19 5.95
N GLY A 33 -1.52 7.74 4.96
CA GLY A 33 -2.22 7.02 3.91
C GLY A 33 -1.57 7.24 2.55
N THR A 34 -1.77 6.28 1.65
CA THR A 34 -1.32 6.37 0.26
C THR A 34 -2.48 6.07 -0.67
N ASP A 35 -2.69 6.94 -1.66
CA ASP A 35 -3.72 6.78 -2.68
C ASP A 35 -3.12 6.20 -3.96
N TYR A 36 -3.84 5.22 -4.51
CA TYR A 36 -3.53 4.54 -5.76
C TYR A 36 -4.69 4.69 -6.73
N GLU A 37 -4.39 4.97 -7.99
CA GLU A 37 -5.32 4.74 -9.08
C GLU A 37 -5.22 3.28 -9.49
N ILE A 38 -6.37 2.60 -9.50
CA ILE A 38 -6.50 1.20 -9.85
C ILE A 38 -7.35 1.11 -11.10
N ARG A 39 -6.84 0.41 -12.11
CA ARG A 39 -7.62 -0.02 -13.27
C ARG A 39 -7.72 -1.53 -13.29
N GLU A 40 -8.95 -2.00 -13.31
CA GLU A 40 -9.26 -3.42 -13.31
C GLU A 40 -9.41 -3.97 -14.75
N PRO A 41 -9.33 -5.30 -14.94
CA PRO A 41 -9.46 -5.93 -16.25
C PRO A 41 -10.79 -5.62 -16.95
N SER A 42 -11.86 -5.36 -16.19
CA SER A 42 -13.17 -4.95 -16.69
C SER A 42 -13.16 -3.56 -17.37
N GLY A 43 -12.09 -2.77 -17.17
CA GLY A 43 -11.99 -1.38 -17.57
C GLY A 43 -12.41 -0.39 -16.48
N GLU A 44 -12.97 -0.87 -15.37
CA GLU A 44 -13.29 -0.06 -14.20
C GLU A 44 -12.03 0.64 -13.66
N THR A 45 -12.15 1.92 -13.30
CA THR A 45 -11.05 2.73 -12.77
C THR A 45 -11.53 3.48 -11.53
N TYR A 46 -10.77 3.42 -10.45
CA TYR A 46 -11.09 4.10 -9.19
C TYR A 46 -9.85 4.42 -8.37
N THR A 47 -9.98 5.35 -7.41
CA THR A 47 -8.95 5.59 -6.40
C THR A 47 -9.16 4.65 -5.22
N ALA A 48 -8.09 4.03 -4.72
CA ALA A 48 -8.08 3.29 -3.46
C ALA A 48 -6.99 3.81 -2.53
N SER A 49 -7.33 3.92 -1.26
CA SER A 49 -6.47 4.42 -0.19
C SER A 49 -6.02 3.24 0.68
N LEU A 50 -4.71 3.19 0.94
CA LEU A 50 -4.09 2.31 1.93
C LEU A 50 -3.67 3.16 3.13
N GLN A 51 -4.28 2.93 4.28
CA GLN A 51 -3.86 3.55 5.54
C GLN A 51 -2.93 2.59 6.29
N THR A 52 -1.71 3.03 6.63
CA THR A 52 -0.76 2.20 7.41
C THR A 52 -0.52 2.75 8.80
N ILE A 53 -0.61 4.06 8.98
CA ILE A 53 -0.45 4.74 10.27
C ILE A 53 -1.39 5.94 10.37
N ILE A 54 -1.68 6.40 11.60
CA ILE A 54 -2.34 7.69 11.83
C ILE A 54 -1.32 8.59 12.50
N SER A 55 -0.96 9.70 11.84
CA SER A 55 0.00 10.65 12.41
C SER A 55 -0.60 11.37 13.63
N GLU A 56 0.23 11.54 14.67
CA GLU A 56 -0.17 12.18 15.93
C GLU A 56 -0.74 13.59 15.73
N TYR A 57 -0.13 14.38 14.84
CA TYR A 57 -0.64 15.70 14.45
C TYR A 57 -2.10 15.67 14.00
N TRP A 58 -2.51 14.62 13.27
CA TRP A 58 -3.89 14.49 12.81
C TRP A 58 -4.83 13.92 13.88
N ARG A 59 -4.31 13.14 14.83
CA ARG A 59 -5.10 12.64 15.98
C ARG A 59 -5.66 13.77 16.82
N GLU A 60 -4.92 14.86 16.99
CA GLU A 60 -5.37 16.04 17.76
C GLU A 60 -6.52 16.79 17.09
N GLY A 61 -6.63 16.72 15.76
CA GLY A 61 -7.62 17.47 14.98
C GLY A 61 -8.90 16.71 14.64
N TRP A 62 -8.98 15.41 14.93
CA TRP A 62 -10.09 14.53 14.54
C TRP A 62 -10.99 14.15 15.70
N SER A 63 -12.27 13.90 15.41
CA SER A 63 -13.20 13.33 16.40
C SER A 63 -12.84 11.87 16.71
N GLN A 64 -13.26 11.39 17.87
CA GLN A 64 -13.06 9.98 18.26
C GLN A 64 -13.71 9.02 17.26
N ASP A 65 -14.88 9.36 16.71
CA ASP A 65 -15.56 8.55 15.70
C ASP A 65 -14.76 8.46 14.39
N ALA A 66 -14.17 9.58 13.94
CA ALA A 66 -13.33 9.60 12.75
C ALA A 66 -12.04 8.78 12.95
N LEU A 67 -11.45 8.85 14.15
CA LEU A 67 -10.31 8.03 14.50
C LEU A 67 -10.66 6.54 14.51
N ALA A 68 -11.77 6.15 15.14
CA ALA A 68 -12.22 4.77 15.18
C ALA A 68 -12.49 4.21 13.77
N GLU A 69 -13.09 5.01 12.88
CA GLU A 69 -13.29 4.62 11.48
C GLU A 69 -11.95 4.36 10.77
N ILE A 70 -10.97 5.24 10.97
CA ILE A 70 -9.67 5.15 10.30
C ILE A 70 -8.82 4.02 10.88
N GLU A 71 -8.86 3.81 12.20
CA GLU A 71 -8.23 2.68 12.86
C GLU A 71 -8.80 1.35 12.38
N SER A 72 -10.12 1.29 12.11
CA SER A 72 -10.76 0.06 11.60
C SER A 72 -10.29 -0.36 10.20
N ARG A 73 -9.69 0.55 9.42
CA ARG A 73 -9.22 0.29 8.05
C ARG A 73 -7.69 0.20 7.92
N LEU A 74 -6.93 0.28 9.01
CA LEU A 74 -5.46 0.16 8.94
C LEU A 74 -5.07 -1.18 8.32
N GLY A 75 -4.19 -1.14 7.31
CA GLY A 75 -3.75 -2.31 6.56
C GLY A 75 -4.69 -2.81 5.47
N LEU A 76 -5.83 -2.14 5.28
CA LEU A 76 -6.77 -2.44 4.21
C LEU A 76 -6.57 -1.48 3.04
N LEU A 77 -6.63 -2.00 1.83
CA LEU A 77 -6.77 -1.19 0.63
C LEU A 77 -8.26 -1.00 0.34
N VAL A 78 -8.73 0.22 0.54
CA VAL A 78 -10.16 0.56 0.51
C VAL A 78 -10.42 1.57 -0.60
N ARG A 79 -11.53 1.45 -1.34
CA ARG A 79 -11.89 2.48 -2.33
C ARG A 79 -12.08 3.83 -1.62
N SER A 80 -11.50 4.88 -2.19
CA SER A 80 -11.56 6.22 -1.61
C SER A 80 -13.01 6.66 -1.43
N VAL A 81 -13.29 7.29 -0.29
CA VAL A 81 -14.63 7.72 0.11
C VAL A 81 -15.23 8.72 -0.89
N CYS A 82 -14.37 9.45 -1.61
CA CYS A 82 -14.77 10.42 -2.64
C CYS A 82 -15.33 9.78 -3.92
N ASP A 83 -14.96 8.53 -4.24
CA ASP A 83 -15.25 7.88 -5.54
C ASP A 83 -16.31 6.76 -5.45
N ASN A 84 -16.95 6.58 -4.29
CA ASN A 84 -17.71 5.43 -3.77
C ASN A 84 -16.88 4.59 -2.79
N ALA A 85 -17.10 4.81 -1.49
CA ALA A 85 -16.66 3.89 -0.46
C ALA A 85 -17.17 2.48 -0.79
N GLY A 86 -16.25 1.56 -1.04
CA GLY A 86 -16.57 0.25 -1.58
C GLY A 86 -15.44 -0.75 -1.36
N GLN A 87 -15.83 -2.02 -1.32
CA GLN A 87 -14.90 -3.13 -1.13
C GLN A 87 -14.04 -3.29 -2.39
N VAL A 88 -12.74 -3.48 -2.21
CA VAL A 88 -11.87 -3.90 -3.31
C VAL A 88 -11.99 -5.42 -3.45
N ARG A 89 -12.12 -5.91 -4.68
CA ARG A 89 -12.28 -7.35 -4.94
C ARG A 89 -11.03 -8.11 -4.49
N PRO A 90 -11.16 -9.31 -3.91
CA PRO A 90 -10.01 -10.11 -3.47
C PRO A 90 -8.94 -10.31 -4.55
N GLU A 91 -9.34 -10.58 -5.80
CA GLU A 91 -8.40 -10.79 -6.90
C GLU A 91 -7.62 -9.53 -7.26
N THR A 92 -8.24 -8.35 -7.08
CA THR A 92 -7.55 -7.07 -7.27
C THR A 92 -6.55 -6.81 -6.15
N ILE A 93 -6.84 -7.25 -4.91
CA ILE A 93 -5.89 -7.20 -3.79
C ILE A 93 -4.71 -8.13 -4.02
N ASP A 94 -4.94 -9.36 -4.45
CA ASP A 94 -3.86 -10.32 -4.73
C ASP A 94 -2.95 -9.80 -5.85
N ALA A 95 -3.54 -9.23 -6.91
CA ALA A 95 -2.79 -8.57 -7.97
C ALA A 95 -2.00 -7.35 -7.47
N PHE A 96 -2.59 -6.57 -6.54
CA PHE A 96 -1.93 -5.41 -5.96
C PHE A 96 -0.72 -5.80 -5.09
N ASN A 97 -0.84 -6.83 -4.25
CA ASN A 97 0.27 -7.35 -3.45
C ASN A 97 1.41 -7.87 -4.34
N ALA A 98 1.08 -8.66 -5.38
CA ALA A 98 2.08 -9.12 -6.34
C ALA A 98 2.75 -7.97 -7.10
N TRP A 99 2.02 -6.88 -7.36
CA TRP A 99 2.58 -5.66 -7.93
C TRP A 99 3.51 -4.94 -6.95
N LEU A 100 3.12 -4.78 -5.69
CA LEU A 100 3.95 -4.18 -4.65
C LEU A 100 5.28 -4.92 -4.48
N ASP A 101 5.23 -6.25 -4.39
CA ASP A 101 6.43 -7.09 -4.29
C ASP A 101 7.38 -6.89 -5.47
N ARG A 102 6.83 -6.81 -6.69
CA ARG A 102 7.61 -6.56 -7.90
C ARG A 102 8.26 -5.17 -7.87
N GLU A 103 7.51 -4.13 -7.53
CA GLU A 103 8.03 -2.76 -7.48
C GLU A 103 9.11 -2.63 -6.41
N HIS A 104 8.91 -3.25 -5.23
CA HIS A 104 9.94 -3.32 -4.18
C HIS A 104 11.20 -4.02 -4.68
N ALA A 105 11.07 -5.21 -5.28
CA ALA A 105 12.20 -5.95 -5.82
C ALA A 105 12.96 -5.15 -6.89
N ALA A 106 12.25 -4.44 -7.77
CA ALA A 106 12.85 -3.59 -8.80
C ALA A 106 13.60 -2.39 -8.19
N MET A 107 13.03 -1.74 -7.17
CA MET A 107 13.67 -0.64 -6.46
C MET A 107 14.92 -1.10 -5.71
N MET A 108 14.82 -2.21 -4.97
CA MET A 108 15.95 -2.81 -4.25
C MET A 108 17.08 -3.19 -5.21
N ALA A 109 16.76 -3.83 -6.34
CA ALA A 109 17.75 -4.16 -7.36
C ALA A 109 18.42 -2.90 -7.92
N TYR A 110 17.69 -1.81 -8.13
CA TYR A 110 18.26 -0.54 -8.57
C TYR A 110 19.23 0.07 -7.56
N MET A 111 18.88 0.07 -6.27
CA MET A 111 19.72 0.63 -5.21
C MET A 111 20.97 -0.21 -4.98
N ILE A 112 20.82 -1.54 -4.92
CA ILE A 112 21.93 -2.49 -4.72
C ILE A 112 22.96 -2.42 -5.85
N ASN A 113 22.53 -2.13 -7.08
CA ASN A 113 23.43 -1.97 -8.23
C ASN A 113 24.20 -0.63 -8.23
N GLN A 114 23.99 0.24 -7.24
CA GLN A 114 24.68 1.54 -7.07
C GLN A 114 25.17 1.71 -5.62
N PRO A 115 26.06 0.82 -5.15
CA PRO A 115 26.54 0.85 -3.77
C PRO A 115 27.27 2.15 -3.40
N GLU A 116 27.87 2.84 -4.38
CA GLU A 116 28.51 4.15 -4.17
C GLU A 116 27.53 5.27 -3.79
N ARG A 117 26.25 5.10 -4.12
CA ARG A 117 25.20 6.08 -3.87
C ARG A 117 24.31 5.68 -2.68
N TYR A 118 24.02 4.40 -2.57
CA TYR A 118 23.02 3.88 -1.63
C TYR A 118 23.61 3.02 -0.51
N GLY A 119 24.91 2.72 -0.53
CA GLY A 119 25.58 1.97 0.54
C GLY A 119 25.49 0.45 0.38
N ASP A 120 25.61 -0.24 1.50
CA ASP A 120 25.67 -1.70 1.54
C ASP A 120 24.30 -2.35 1.29
N ALA A 121 24.31 -3.51 0.61
CA ALA A 121 23.09 -4.20 0.22
C ALA A 121 22.31 -4.79 1.41
N ASP A 122 22.99 -5.23 2.47
CA ASP A 122 22.33 -5.81 3.64
C ASP A 122 21.76 -4.73 4.54
N GLU A 123 22.45 -3.59 4.67
CA GLU A 123 21.91 -2.38 5.32
C GLU A 123 20.65 -1.90 4.60
N LEU A 124 20.67 -1.82 3.27
CA LEU A 124 19.49 -1.44 2.48
C LEU A 124 18.31 -2.38 2.69
N ARG A 125 18.54 -3.70 2.78
CA ARG A 125 17.46 -4.68 3.04
C ARG A 125 16.90 -4.55 4.46
N ALA A 126 17.71 -4.15 5.42
CA ALA A 126 17.27 -3.89 6.79
C ALA A 126 16.47 -2.57 6.88
N GLU A 127 16.88 -1.54 6.15
CA GLU A 127 16.21 -0.22 6.14
C GLU A 127 14.89 -0.25 5.35
N PHE A 128 14.85 -0.98 4.23
CA PHE A 128 13.71 -1.07 3.32
C PHE A 128 13.20 -2.51 3.25
N PRO A 129 12.56 -3.03 4.30
CA PRO A 129 12.00 -4.38 4.28
C PRO A 129 10.93 -4.51 3.18
N ALA A 130 10.68 -5.75 2.76
CA ALA A 130 9.60 -6.04 1.81
C ALA A 130 8.26 -5.49 2.34
N PRO A 131 7.40 -4.94 1.46
CA PRO A 131 6.11 -4.42 1.87
C PRO A 131 5.26 -5.54 2.49
N GLU A 132 4.47 -5.19 3.50
CA GLU A 132 3.48 -6.12 4.03
C GLU A 132 2.29 -6.24 3.07
N ASN A 133 1.78 -7.46 2.91
CA ASN A 133 0.59 -7.69 2.11
C ASN A 133 -0.63 -6.99 2.73
N VAL A 134 -1.38 -6.28 1.91
CA VAL A 134 -2.65 -5.66 2.30
C VAL A 134 -3.77 -6.69 2.22
N ALA A 135 -4.76 -6.56 3.10
CA ALA A 135 -5.94 -7.41 3.08
C ALA A 135 -7.11 -6.74 2.35
N ALA A 136 -7.99 -7.55 1.77
CA ALA A 136 -9.33 -7.13 1.40
C ALA A 136 -10.20 -6.96 2.66
N GLY A 137 -11.23 -6.13 2.58
CA GLY A 137 -12.20 -5.96 3.66
C GLY A 137 -13.62 -5.69 3.18
N HIS A 138 -14.56 -5.72 4.11
CA HIS A 138 -15.96 -5.34 3.93
C HIS A 138 -16.46 -4.46 5.06
N TRP A 139 -17.46 -3.62 4.78
CA TRP A 139 -18.13 -2.86 5.84
C TRP A 139 -19.11 -3.77 6.60
N ALA A 140 -19.02 -3.75 7.93
CA ALA A 140 -19.92 -4.44 8.86
C ALA A 140 -20.46 -3.44 9.91
N SER A 141 -21.35 -3.88 10.80
CA SER A 141 -22.02 -3.02 11.79
C SER A 141 -21.08 -2.30 12.76
N GLY A 142 -19.80 -2.66 12.80
CA GLY A 142 -18.76 -2.02 13.63
C GLY A 142 -17.60 -1.41 12.84
N GLY A 143 -17.74 -1.21 11.52
CA GLY A 143 -16.70 -0.68 10.64
C GLY A 143 -16.13 -1.72 9.69
N TRP A 144 -14.93 -1.46 9.17
CA TRP A 144 -14.27 -2.36 8.23
C TRP A 144 -13.85 -3.67 8.91
N THR A 145 -14.12 -4.78 8.23
CA THR A 145 -13.75 -6.12 8.65
C THR A 145 -12.92 -6.78 7.55
N PRO A 146 -11.70 -7.25 7.83
CA PRO A 146 -10.89 -7.95 6.85
C PRO A 146 -11.56 -9.26 6.41
N VAL A 147 -11.57 -9.57 5.10
CA VAL A 147 -12.17 -10.81 4.56
C VAL A 147 -11.16 -11.95 4.34
N ASN A 148 -9.87 -11.63 4.22
CA ASN A 148 -8.80 -12.62 4.06
C ASN A 148 -7.93 -12.67 5.33
N ALA A 149 -7.47 -13.86 5.72
CA ALA A 149 -6.74 -14.12 6.97
C ALA A 149 -5.36 -13.44 7.10
N MET A 150 -4.97 -12.55 6.19
CA MET A 150 -3.70 -11.80 6.28
C MET A 150 -3.75 -10.61 7.26
N ALA A 151 -4.88 -10.35 7.91
CA ALA A 151 -5.00 -9.29 8.89
C ALA A 151 -4.45 -9.71 10.27
N ARG A 152 -3.13 -9.67 10.46
CA ARG A 152 -2.46 -9.44 11.76
C ARG A 152 -0.93 -9.36 11.61
N ALA A 153 -0.43 -8.25 11.10
CA ALA A 153 0.97 -7.86 11.33
C ALA A 153 1.16 -6.33 11.53
N ILE A 154 0.17 -5.50 11.19
CA ILE A 154 0.26 -4.05 11.39
C ILE A 154 -0.21 -3.68 12.81
N LEU A 155 0.51 -4.17 13.82
CA LEU A 155 0.62 -3.49 15.11
C LEU A 155 1.97 -3.90 15.70
N PRO A 156 2.99 -3.02 15.73
CA PRO A 156 4.03 -3.14 16.72
C PRO A 156 3.33 -3.14 18.09
N ALA A 157 3.60 -4.16 18.89
CA ALA A 157 2.98 -4.38 20.21
C ALA A 157 3.35 -3.32 21.28
N GLU A 158 3.76 -2.11 20.88
CA GLU A 158 4.40 -1.12 21.76
C GLU A 158 3.59 0.14 22.05
N MET A 159 2.37 0.31 21.52
CA MET A 159 1.53 1.47 21.89
C MET A 159 0.52 1.22 23.04
N SER A 160 0.57 0.06 23.71
CA SER A 160 -0.27 -0.21 24.90
C SER A 160 0.39 0.18 26.24
N LYS A 161 1.58 0.79 26.24
CA LYS A 161 2.28 1.20 27.48
C LYS A 161 2.49 2.71 27.55
N ALA A 162 1.41 3.46 27.51
CA ALA A 162 1.40 4.86 27.96
C ALA A 162 0.02 5.20 28.54
N ASN A 163 -0.31 4.56 29.66
CA ASN A 163 -1.29 5.04 30.65
C ASN A 163 -0.95 4.34 31.97
N GLY A 164 0.09 4.88 32.62
CA GLY A 164 0.34 4.74 34.05
C GLY A 164 0.22 6.12 34.67
#